data_AF-A0A8T1M709-F1
#
_entry.id   AF-A0A8T1M709-F1
#
_cell.length_a   1.000
_cell.length_b   1.000
_cell.length_c   1.000
_cell.angle_alpha   90.00
_cell.angle_beta   90.00
_cell.angle_gamma   90.00
#
_symmetry.space_group_name_H-M   'P 1'
#
loop_
_entity.id
_entity.type
_entity.pdbx_description
1 polymer ?
#
loop_
_entity_poly.entity_id
_entity_poly.type
_entity_poly.pdbx_seq_one_letter_code
_entity_poly.pdbx_strand_id
1 'polypeptide(L)'
;MESDEGFPVPPQSKEWQHKYSIRPSLQDARVKAGLALDGKLKHEDTTLASSTLIKDFRKKEAMAMVVQYAVSSSDILFYFHSTSVG
;
A
#
# COMPACT_ATOMS: atom_id res chain seq x y z
N MET A 1 -0.35 12.73 -6.35
CA MET A 1 0.93 12.91 -7.04
C MET A 1 0.61 12.87 -8.52
N GLU A 2 0.35 14.03 -9.12
CA GLU A 2 0.06 14.13 -10.56
C GLU A 2 1.38 14.46 -11.26
N SER A 3 1.70 13.71 -12.31
CA SER A 3 2.89 13.93 -13.12
C SER A 3 2.62 15.12 -14.04
N ASP A 4 3.37 16.22 -13.87
CA ASP A 4 3.29 17.42 -14.74
C ASP A 4 3.94 17.21 -16.12
N GLU A 5 4.57 16.06 -16.35
CA GLU A 5 5.10 15.70 -17.66
C GLU A 5 3.97 15.16 -18.55
N GLY A 6 3.51 16.01 -19.49
CA GLY A 6 2.63 15.57 -20.58
C GLY A 6 3.20 14.34 -21.30
N PHE A 7 2.32 13.50 -21.85
CA PHE A 7 2.68 12.20 -22.42
C PHE A 7 3.73 12.32 -23.55
N PRO A 8 4.99 11.90 -23.36
CA PRO A 8 6.09 12.17 -24.29
C PRO A 8 6.15 11.07 -25.36
N VAL A 9 5.05 10.87 -26.09
CA VAL A 9 4.93 9.80 -27.07
C VAL A 9 4.68 10.42 -28.44
N PRO A 10 5.71 10.40 -29.33
CA PRO A 10 5.57 10.93 -30.67
C PRO A 10 4.47 10.19 -31.44
N PRO A 11 3.72 10.88 -32.32
CA PRO A 11 2.76 10.21 -33.19
C PRO A 11 3.49 9.11 -33.98
N GLN A 12 2.92 7.90 -34.00
CA GLN A 12 3.41 6.64 -34.62
C GLN A 12 4.30 5.72 -33.76
N SER A 13 4.63 6.06 -32.52
CA SER A 13 5.31 5.11 -31.62
C SER A 13 4.34 4.03 -31.12
N LYS A 14 4.73 2.77 -31.26
CA LYS A 14 3.92 1.60 -30.88
C LYS A 14 4.15 1.13 -29.44
N GLU A 15 5.24 1.57 -28.82
CA GLU A 15 5.61 1.19 -27.46
C GLU A 15 6.08 2.42 -26.68
N TRP A 16 5.67 2.47 -25.41
CA TRP A 16 6.10 3.46 -24.46
C TRP A 16 6.42 2.77 -23.14
N GLN A 17 7.58 3.08 -22.57
CA GLN A 17 8.00 2.59 -21.26
C GLN A 17 8.40 3.79 -20.41
N HIS A 18 7.86 3.87 -19.20
CA HIS A 18 8.19 4.91 -18.26
C HIS A 18 8.39 4.31 -16.86
N LYS A 19 9.42 4.77 -16.16
CA LYS A 19 9.78 4.25 -14.85
C LYS A 19 9.30 5.22 -13.77
N TYR A 20 8.34 4.76 -12.99
CA TYR A 20 7.86 5.51 -11.83
C TYR A 20 8.61 5.09 -10.57
N SER A 21 8.95 6.06 -9.74
CA SER A 21 9.47 5.83 -8.38
C SER A 21 8.41 6.30 -7.39
N ILE A 22 7.88 5.37 -6.60
CA ILE A 22 6.85 5.65 -5.61
C ILE A 22 7.41 5.30 -4.23
N ARG A 23 7.26 6.22 -3.28
CA ARG A 23 7.63 5.98 -1.87
C ARG A 23 6.38 6.04 -1.00
N PRO A 24 5.86 4.89 -0.51
CA PRO A 24 4.80 4.93 0.48
C PRO A 24 5.36 5.55 1.76
N SER A 25 4.85 6.72 2.14
CA SER A 25 5.22 7.41 3.37
C SER A 25 4.03 7.48 4.30
N LEU A 26 4.25 7.27 5.59
CA LEU A 26 3.19 7.40 6.58
C LEU A 26 2.66 8.84 6.63
N GLN A 27 3.53 9.85 6.44
CA GLN A 27 3.14 11.26 6.52
C GLN A 27 2.02 11.60 5.52
N ASP A 28 2.12 11.11 4.29
CA ASP A 28 1.13 11.33 3.23
C ASP A 28 -0.14 10.50 3.46
N ALA A 29 0.02 9.32 4.04
CA ALA A 29 -1.09 8.41 4.31
C ALA A 29 -1.89 8.82 5.57
N ARG A 30 -1.34 9.59 6.52
CA ARG A 30 -1.97 9.93 7.82
C ARG A 30 -3.39 10.49 7.75
N VAL A 31 -3.78 11.08 6.62
CA VAL A 31 -5.13 11.62 6.39
C VAL A 31 -6.18 10.51 6.17
N LYS A 32 -5.75 9.32 5.74
CA LYS A 32 -6.61 8.15 5.51
C LYS A 32 -6.86 7.40 6.84
N ALA A 33 -8.12 7.27 7.23
CA ALA A 33 -8.50 6.45 8.38
C ALA A 33 -8.28 4.95 8.11
N GLY A 34 -8.02 4.17 9.16
CA GLY A 34 -7.86 2.72 9.05
C GLY A 34 -6.52 2.29 8.43
N LEU A 35 -5.42 2.97 8.72
CA LEU A 35 -4.12 2.45 8.33
C LEU A 35 -3.65 1.35 9.28
N ALA A 36 -3.13 0.27 8.69
CA ALA A 36 -2.36 -0.70 9.45
C ALA A 36 -1.01 -0.08 9.82
N LEU A 37 -0.76 0.09 11.12
CA LEU A 37 0.47 0.67 11.65
C LEU A 37 1.21 -0.35 12.51
N ASP A 38 2.54 -0.31 12.49
CA ASP A 38 3.33 -1.08 13.44
C ASP A 38 3.12 -0.47 14.84
N GLY A 39 2.52 -1.27 15.73
CA GLY A 39 2.24 -0.82 17.10
C GLY A 39 3.52 -0.43 17.83
N LYS A 40 3.47 0.70 18.56
CA LYS A 40 4.56 1.13 19.44
C LYS A 40 4.02 1.51 20.82
N LEU A 41 4.76 1.21 21.87
CA LEU A 41 4.35 1.55 23.22
C LEU A 41 4.63 3.04 23.50
N LYS A 42 3.56 3.75 23.86
CA LYS A 42 3.53 5.02 24.60
C LYS A 42 3.90 6.29 23.79
N HIS A 43 5.03 6.45 23.10
CA HIS A 43 5.36 7.75 22.44
C HIS A 43 6.35 7.71 21.25
N GLU A 44 6.43 6.63 20.46
CA GLU A 44 7.35 6.58 19.33
C GLU A 44 6.70 6.88 17.97
N ASP A 45 7.51 7.39 17.04
CA ASP A 45 7.23 7.43 15.61
C ASP A 45 6.89 6.02 15.10
N THR A 46 5.62 5.81 14.71
CA THR A 46 5.15 4.58 14.07
C THR A 46 5.37 4.62 12.55
N THR A 47 5.26 3.46 11.91
CA THR A 47 5.37 3.30 10.45
C THR A 47 4.19 2.48 9.93
N LEU A 48 4.03 2.43 8.62
CA LEU A 48 3.06 1.53 7.98
C LEU A 48 3.44 0.08 8.30
N ALA A 49 2.45 -0.76 8.66
CA ALA A 49 2.69 -2.13 9.09
C ALA A 49 3.18 -3.02 7.95
N SER A 50 4.08 -3.97 8.21
CA SER A 50 4.52 -4.89 7.15
C SER A 50 3.37 -5.74 6.57
N SER A 51 3.50 -6.18 5.31
CA SER A 51 2.54 -7.11 4.69
C SER A 51 2.56 -8.48 5.38
N THR A 52 1.40 -9.11 5.47
CA THR A 52 1.27 -10.45 6.03
C THR A 52 1.58 -11.50 4.97
N LEU A 53 2.58 -12.35 5.21
CA LEU A 53 2.90 -13.48 4.35
C LEU A 53 1.97 -14.66 4.65
N ILE A 54 1.14 -15.05 3.68
CA ILE A 54 0.21 -16.18 3.81
C ILE A 54 0.71 -17.34 2.95
N LYS A 55 1.17 -18.42 3.59
CA LYS A 55 1.60 -19.65 2.90
C LYS A 55 0.44 -20.62 2.63
N ASP A 56 -0.55 -20.67 3.52
CA ASP A 56 -1.76 -21.47 3.37
C ASP A 56 -2.97 -20.57 3.59
N PHE A 57 -3.73 -20.31 2.52
CA PHE A 57 -4.89 -19.42 2.55
C PHE A 57 -5.98 -19.89 3.52
N ARG A 58 -6.05 -21.19 3.83
CA ARG A 58 -7.00 -21.72 4.81
C ARG A 58 -6.71 -21.24 6.23
N LYS A 59 -5.48 -20.82 6.52
CA LYS A 59 -5.09 -20.23 7.81
C LYS A 59 -5.46 -18.75 7.92
N LYS A 60 -5.91 -18.11 6.84
CA LYS A 60 -6.29 -16.70 6.84
C LYS A 60 -7.39 -16.40 7.86
N GLU A 61 -8.36 -17.30 8.01
CA GLU A 61 -9.49 -17.16 8.92
C GLU A 61 -9.09 -17.22 10.40
N ALA A 62 -7.96 -17.86 10.72
CA ALA A 62 -7.42 -17.92 12.07
C ALA A 62 -6.47 -16.76 12.42
N MET A 63 -6.18 -15.86 11.47
CA MET A 63 -5.28 -14.72 11.68
C MET A 63 -6.07 -13.47 12.06
N ALA A 64 -5.82 -12.92 13.25
CA ALA A 64 -6.54 -11.75 13.76
C ALA A 64 -6.53 -10.54 12.79
N MET A 65 -5.40 -10.30 12.11
CA MET A 65 -5.28 -9.23 11.13
C MET A 65 -4.35 -9.63 9.99
N VAL A 66 -4.77 -9.32 8.77
CA VAL A 66 -3.97 -9.52 7.55
C VAL A 66 -3.77 -8.18 6.87
N VAL A 67 -2.52 -7.81 6.62
CA VAL A 67 -2.13 -6.55 5.97
C VAL A 67 -1.66 -6.81 4.53
N GLN A 68 -2.20 -6.05 3.58
CA GLN A 68 -1.89 -6.16 2.16
C GLN A 68 -1.70 -4.76 1.54
N TYR A 69 -0.79 -4.69 0.57
CA TYR A 69 -0.49 -3.48 -0.20
C TYR A 69 -0.78 -3.76 -1.67
N ALA A 70 -1.42 -2.81 -2.34
CA ALA A 70 -1.63 -2.83 -3.78
C ALA A 70 -1.13 -1.53 -4.40
N VAL A 71 -0.50 -1.62 -5.57
CA VAL A 71 -0.09 -0.46 -6.35
C VAL A 71 -1.11 -0.25 -7.45
N SER A 72 -1.70 0.94 -7.49
CA SER A 72 -2.51 1.41 -8.62
C SER A 72 -1.71 2.41 -9.44
N SER A 73 -2.21 2.75 -10.62
CA SER A 73 -1.56 3.69 -11.54
C SER A 73 -1.31 5.08 -10.94
N SER A 74 -2.11 5.50 -9.95
CA SER A 74 -2.03 6.82 -9.32
C SER A 74 -1.69 6.80 -7.83
N ASP A 75 -1.87 5.67 -7.15
CA ASP A 75 -1.78 5.59 -5.69
C ASP A 75 -1.36 4.21 -5.17
N ILE A 76 -0.79 4.18 -3.97
CA ILE A 76 -0.66 2.95 -3.17
C ILE A 76 -1.91 2.81 -2.30
N LEU A 77 -2.53 1.65 -2.40
CA LEU A 77 -3.70 1.28 -1.64
C LEU A 77 -3.29 0.34 -0.49
N PHE A 78 -3.66 0.76 0.71
CA PHE A 78 -3.42 0.04 1.95
C PHE A 78 -4.71 -0.67 2.35
N TYR A 79 -4.69 -1.99 2.40
CA TYR A 79 -5.85 -2.78 2.81
C TYR A 79 -5.50 -3.69 3.97
N PHE A 80 -6.38 -3.74 4.96
CA PHE A 80 -6.29 -4.69 6.05
C PHE A 80 -7.62 -5.42 6.19
N HIS A 81 -7.54 -6.72 6.47
CA HIS A 81 -8.69 -7.55 6.77
C HIS A 81 -8.58 -7.93 8.24
N SER A 82 -9.46 -7.36 9.07
CA SER A 82 -9.65 -7.83 10.45
C SER A 82 -10.54 -9.05 10.40
N THR A 83 -10.07 -10.18 10.91
CA THR A 83 -10.97 -11.32 11.18
C THR A 83 -11.45 -11.18 12.62
N SER A 84 -12.76 -11.27 12.84
CA SER A 84 -13.29 -11.41 14.18
C SER A 84 -13.06 -12.87 14.59
N VAL A 85 -12.00 -13.12 15.36
CA VAL A 85 -11.89 -14.38 16.10
C VAL A 85 -12.97 -14.36 17.19
N GLY A 86 -14.08 -15.05 16.92
CA GLY A 86 -15.15 -15.32 17.88
C GLY A 86 -14.76 -16.38 18.89
#